data_AF-A0AAE4LJT6-F1
#
_entry.id   AF-A0AAE4LJT6-F1
#
_cell.length_a   1.000
_cell.length_b   1.000
_cell.length_c   1.000
_cell.angle_alpha   90.00
_cell.angle_beta   90.00
_cell.angle_gamma   90.00
#
_symmetry.space_group_name_H-M   'P 1'
#
loop_
_entity.id
_entity.type
_entity.pdbx_description
1 polymer ?
#
loop_
_entity_poly.entity_id
_entity_poly.type
_entity_poly.pdbx_seq_one_letter_code
_entity_poly.pdbx_strand_id
1 'polypeptide(L)'
;MQLGLIKAIEKGYELTVDCFINSAVRKTAAGIYKEICNFCNSKKVTPPNWDKRAMSVLLTKYNSINLSASESITITYQLNERCKTLPEKVSLSYFIKALNMQEQYKAVTERAKQAKQFKENFGGFAF
;
A
#
# COMPACT_ATOMS: atom_id res chain seq x y z
N MET A 1 5.96 7.70 -23.21
CA MET A 1 4.60 8.23 -22.99
C MET A 1 4.61 9.07 -21.73
N GLN A 2 4.52 10.39 -21.86
CA GLN A 2 4.27 11.30 -20.73
C GLN A 2 2.77 11.26 -20.44
N LEU A 3 2.39 10.84 -19.24
CA LEU A 3 1.02 11.04 -18.75
C LEU A 3 0.84 12.55 -18.57
N GLY A 4 0.06 13.15 -19.47
CA GLY A 4 -0.35 14.55 -19.42
C GLY A 4 -1.35 14.77 -18.29
N LEU A 5 -0.88 14.66 -17.05
CA LEU A 5 -1.69 14.77 -15.83
C LEU A 5 -2.26 16.18 -15.62
N ILE A 6 -1.64 17.19 -16.23
CA ILE A 6 -2.02 18.60 -16.10
C ILE A 6 -1.75 19.30 -17.44
N LYS A 7 -2.74 20.02 -17.96
CA LYS A 7 -2.62 20.86 -19.15
C LYS A 7 -2.64 22.34 -18.73
N ALA A 8 -1.61 23.10 -19.10
CA ALA A 8 -1.61 24.55 -18.92
C ALA A 8 -2.61 25.20 -19.90
N ILE A 9 -3.41 26.13 -19.40
CA ILE A 9 -4.35 26.96 -20.18
C ILE A 9 -4.10 28.44 -19.86
N GLU A 10 -4.64 29.33 -20.68
CA GLU A 10 -4.37 30.77 -20.65
C GLU A 10 -4.58 31.44 -19.28
N LYS A 11 -5.45 30.86 -18.42
CA LYS A 11 -5.74 31.35 -17.06
C LYS A 11 -5.59 30.29 -15.97
N GLY A 12 -4.75 29.28 -16.15
CA GLY A 12 -4.46 28.30 -15.11
C GLY A 12 -4.10 26.91 -15.64
N TYR A 13 -4.54 25.88 -14.92
CA TYR A 13 -4.27 24.50 -15.26
C TYR A 13 -5.58 23.70 -15.28
N GLU A 14 -5.77 22.90 -16.33
CA GLU A 14 -6.86 21.95 -16.47
C GLU A 14 -6.35 20.54 -16.15
N LEU A 15 -7.06 19.84 -15.27
CA LEU A 15 -6.85 18.41 -15.06
C LEU A 15 -7.50 17.68 -16.24
N THR A 16 -6.70 16.92 -16.99
CA THR A 16 -7.24 16.10 -18.08
C THR A 16 -8.15 15.02 -17.51
N VAL A 17 -9.19 14.62 -18.25
CA VAL A 17 -10.24 13.67 -17.81
C VAL A 17 -9.74 12.31 -17.31
N ASP A 18 -8.45 12.01 -17.51
CA ASP A 18 -7.75 10.84 -16.97
C ASP A 18 -7.18 11.05 -15.55
N CYS A 19 -7.48 12.18 -14.89
CA CYS A 19 -7.04 12.48 -13.53
C CYS A 19 -7.71 11.59 -12.45
N PHE A 20 -8.81 10.91 -12.78
CA PHE A 20 -9.38 9.90 -11.91
C PHE A 20 -8.73 8.56 -12.24
N ILE A 21 -8.01 7.97 -11.27
CA ILE A 21 -7.58 6.57 -11.35
C ILE A 21 -8.80 5.75 -11.74
N ASN A 22 -8.80 5.24 -12.97
CA ASN A 22 -9.88 4.46 -13.56
C ASN A 22 -10.30 3.38 -12.55
N SER A 23 -11.60 3.17 -12.34
CA SER A 23 -12.07 2.17 -11.38
C SER A 23 -11.53 0.76 -11.71
N ALA A 24 -11.23 0.50 -12.99
CA ALA A 24 -10.55 -0.71 -13.47
C ALA A 24 -9.10 -0.86 -12.95
N VAL A 25 -8.47 0.22 -12.48
CA VAL A 25 -7.11 0.30 -11.95
C VAL A 25 -7.09 0.19 -10.41
N ARG A 26 -8.23 0.23 -9.72
CA ARG A 26 -8.29 -0.05 -8.26
C ARG A 26 -8.07 -1.55 -8.03
N LYS A 27 -6.89 -1.96 -7.53
CA LYS A 27 -6.60 -3.38 -7.27
C LYS A 27 -7.13 -3.86 -5.94
N THR A 28 -7.38 -5.16 -5.95
CA THR A 28 -7.56 -6.03 -4.82
C THR A 28 -6.24 -6.19 -4.05
N ALA A 29 -6.34 -6.42 -2.74
CA ALA A 29 -5.20 -6.60 -1.84
C ALA A 29 -4.17 -7.64 -2.34
N ALA A 30 -4.64 -8.72 -2.98
CA ALA A 30 -3.80 -9.78 -3.56
C ALA A 30 -2.83 -9.26 -4.63
N GLY A 31 -3.28 -8.27 -5.39
CA GLY A 31 -2.54 -7.74 -6.50
C GLY A 31 -1.36 -6.84 -6.10
N ILE A 32 -1.54 -6.02 -5.06
CA ILE A 32 -0.45 -5.25 -4.44
C ILE A 32 0.53 -6.19 -3.75
N TYR A 33 0.02 -7.22 -3.06
CA TYR A 33 0.87 -8.23 -2.44
C TYR A 33 1.72 -8.99 -3.46
N LYS A 34 1.18 -9.31 -4.65
CA LYS A 34 1.95 -9.90 -5.75
C LYS A 34 3.10 -9.00 -6.20
N GLU A 35 2.91 -7.68 -6.27
CA GLU A 35 3.98 -6.73 -6.60
C GLU A 35 5.08 -6.72 -5.52
N ILE A 36 4.72 -6.74 -4.24
CA ILE A 36 5.68 -6.87 -3.14
C ILE A 36 6.46 -8.18 -3.24
N CYS A 37 5.78 -9.31 -3.54
CA CYS A 37 6.43 -10.60 -3.72
C CYS A 37 7.41 -10.58 -4.89
N ASN A 38 7.00 -10.01 -6.04
CA ASN A 38 7.86 -9.88 -7.21
C ASN A 38 9.10 -9.02 -6.92
N PHE A 39 8.94 -7.94 -6.15
CA PHE A 39 10.05 -7.12 -5.69
C PHE A 39 11.02 -7.91 -4.79
N CYS A 40 10.51 -8.71 -3.83
CA CYS A 40 11.36 -9.55 -2.99
C CYS A 40 12.12 -10.59 -3.83
N ASN A 41 11.44 -11.24 -4.77
CA ASN A 41 12.02 -12.24 -5.66
C ASN A 41 13.13 -11.65 -6.55
N SER A 42 12.96 -10.43 -7.08
CA SER A 42 14.01 -9.78 -7.88
C SER A 42 15.26 -9.45 -7.07
N LYS A 43 15.11 -9.27 -5.75
CA LYS A 43 16.18 -9.08 -4.79
C LYS A 43 16.71 -10.39 -4.19
N LYS A 44 16.19 -11.55 -4.62
CA LYS A 44 16.51 -12.88 -4.08
C LYS A 44 16.25 -13.00 -2.57
N VAL A 45 15.22 -12.32 -2.09
CA VAL A 45 14.77 -12.35 -0.68
C VAL A 45 13.45 -13.11 -0.59
N THR A 46 13.27 -13.87 0.49
CA THR A 46 12.03 -14.62 0.73
C THR A 46 10.86 -13.64 0.90
N PRO A 47 9.78 -13.76 0.09
CA PRO A 47 8.62 -12.89 0.23
C PRO A 47 7.99 -12.97 1.64
N PRO A 48 7.41 -11.86 2.13
CA PRO A 48 6.80 -11.83 3.45
C PRO A 48 5.49 -12.64 3.50
N ASN A 49 5.17 -13.23 4.65
CA ASN A 49 3.85 -13.79 4.88
C ASN A 49 2.75 -12.71 4.84
N TRP A 50 1.54 -13.11 4.46
CA TRP A 50 0.39 -12.22 4.43
C TRP A 50 0.01 -11.73 5.84
N ASP A 51 -0.16 -10.42 5.98
CA ASP A 51 -0.68 -9.76 7.17
C ASP A 51 -1.81 -8.82 6.75
N LYS A 52 -3.04 -9.14 7.18
CA LYS A 52 -4.25 -8.39 6.83
C LYS A 52 -4.19 -6.93 7.30
N ARG A 53 -3.63 -6.66 8.49
CA ARG A 53 -3.53 -5.30 9.04
C ARG A 53 -2.51 -4.50 8.26
N ALA A 54 -1.35 -5.08 7.99
CA ALA A 54 -0.30 -4.42 7.24
C ALA A 54 -0.75 -4.11 5.81
N MET A 55 -1.41 -5.08 5.16
CA MET A 55 -2.00 -4.84 3.83
C MET A 55 -3.04 -3.74 3.84
N SER A 56 -3.92 -3.67 4.86
CA SER A 56 -4.91 -2.60 4.94
C SER A 56 -4.28 -1.21 4.99
N VAL A 57 -3.13 -1.07 5.65
CA VAL A 57 -2.36 0.18 5.70
C VAL A 57 -1.71 0.48 4.36
N LEU A 58 -1.06 -0.50 3.72
CA LEU A 58 -0.43 -0.30 2.41
C LEU A 58 -1.45 0.17 1.36
N LEU A 59 -2.66 -0.39 1.40
CA LEU A 59 -3.75 -0.07 0.47
C LEU A 59 -4.35 1.33 0.66
N THR A 60 -4.06 2.04 1.76
CA THR A 60 -4.52 3.44 1.90
C THR A 60 -3.82 4.36 0.91
N LYS A 61 -2.59 4.01 0.50
CA LYS A 61 -1.74 4.80 -0.39
C LYS A 61 -1.46 4.11 -1.71
N TYR A 62 -1.29 2.79 -1.70
CA TYR A 62 -0.92 1.99 -2.87
C TYR A 62 -2.08 1.06 -3.23
N ASN A 63 -3.10 1.60 -3.89
CA ASN A 63 -4.29 0.86 -4.33
C ASN A 63 -4.40 0.74 -5.86
N SER A 64 -3.41 1.24 -6.60
CA SER A 64 -3.39 1.32 -8.06
C SER A 64 -2.38 0.37 -8.66
N ILE A 65 -2.70 -0.13 -9.84
CA ILE A 65 -2.03 -1.30 -10.42
C ILE A 65 -1.97 -1.37 -11.92
N ASN A 66 -1.08 -2.22 -12.43
CA ASN A 66 -0.74 -2.28 -13.86
C ASN A 66 -0.20 -0.93 -14.36
N LEU A 67 0.21 -0.08 -13.42
CA LEU A 67 1.00 1.10 -13.66
C LEU A 67 2.45 0.68 -13.85
N SER A 68 3.20 1.49 -14.59
CA SER A 68 4.62 1.22 -14.78
C SER A 68 5.35 1.27 -13.45
N ALA A 69 6.27 0.33 -13.21
CA ALA A 69 7.13 0.32 -12.02
C ALA A 69 8.07 1.55 -11.93
N SER A 70 8.14 2.35 -12.99
CA SER A 70 8.85 3.64 -13.03
C SER A 70 8.01 4.81 -12.49
N GLU A 71 6.71 4.62 -12.26
CA GLU A 71 5.82 5.68 -11.78
C GLU A 71 5.90 5.80 -10.26
N SER A 72 6.07 7.03 -9.78
CA SER A 72 6.30 7.34 -8.36
C SER A 72 5.15 6.97 -7.43
N ILE A 73 3.94 6.85 -7.98
CA ILE A 73 2.74 6.45 -7.26
C ILE A 73 2.70 4.93 -6.95
N THR A 74 3.52 4.13 -7.62
CA THR A 74 3.52 2.67 -7.45
C THR A 74 4.29 2.22 -6.21
N ILE A 75 3.86 1.10 -5.62
CA ILE A 75 4.57 0.50 -4.49
C ILE A 75 5.97 0.03 -4.91
N THR A 76 6.09 -0.55 -6.11
CA THR A 76 7.35 -1.08 -6.63
C THR A 76 8.41 0.02 -6.79
N TYR A 77 8.04 1.19 -7.33
CA TYR A 77 8.96 2.33 -7.41
C TYR A 77 9.47 2.75 -6.03
N GLN A 78 8.55 2.92 -5.07
CA GLN A 78 8.90 3.37 -3.72
C GLN A 78 9.77 2.35 -2.97
N LEU A 79 9.52 1.05 -3.18
CA LEU A 79 10.36 -0.01 -2.64
C LEU A 79 11.75 -0.01 -3.28
N ASN A 80 11.88 0.19 -4.59
CA ASN A 80 13.18 0.30 -5.24
C ASN A 80 14.01 1.47 -4.71
N GLU A 81 13.37 2.62 -4.47
CA GLU A 81 14.05 3.81 -3.94
C GLU A 81 14.51 3.63 -2.49
N ARG A 82 13.64 3.05 -1.63
CA ARG A 82 13.84 3.01 -0.18
C ARG A 82 14.47 1.73 0.34
N CYS A 83 14.35 0.63 -0.39
CA CYS A 83 14.79 -0.71 0.03
C CYS A 83 15.90 -1.23 -0.89
N LYS A 84 16.99 -0.46 -1.02
CA LYS A 84 18.15 -0.82 -1.87
C LYS A 84 18.84 -2.10 -1.38
N THR A 85 18.93 -2.27 -0.08
CA THR A 85 19.36 -3.48 0.61
C THR A 85 18.21 -4.03 1.44
N LEU A 86 18.01 -5.34 1.38
CA LEU A 86 16.97 -6.04 2.13
C LEU A 86 17.64 -7.06 3.06
N PRO A 87 17.09 -7.27 4.27
CA PRO A 87 17.46 -8.41 5.09
C PRO A 87 17.02 -9.72 4.42
N GLU A 88 17.65 -10.85 4.79
CA GLU A 88 17.32 -12.17 4.25
C GLU A 88 15.85 -12.57 4.47
N LYS A 89 15.24 -12.07 5.55
CA LYS A 89 13.83 -12.26 5.89
C LYS A 89 13.16 -10.91 6.09
N VAL A 90 12.05 -10.71 5.39
CA VAL A 90 11.24 -9.48 5.46
C VAL A 90 9.82 -9.79 5.90
N SER A 91 9.15 -8.77 6.45
CA SER A 91 7.73 -8.80 6.80
C SER A 91 7.00 -7.64 6.13
N LEU A 92 5.66 -7.70 6.04
CA LEU A 92 4.90 -6.54 5.60
C LEU A 92 5.04 -5.34 6.55
N SER A 93 5.26 -5.59 7.85
CA SER A 93 5.55 -4.52 8.82
C SER A 93 6.91 -3.85 8.59
N TYR A 94 7.91 -4.58 8.08
CA TYR A 94 9.17 -3.99 7.63
C TYR A 94 8.94 -3.00 6.50
N PHE A 95 8.16 -3.38 5.49
CA PHE A 95 7.86 -2.49 4.36
C PHE A 95 7.05 -1.26 4.78
N ILE A 96 6.12 -1.40 5.73
CA ILE A 96 5.42 -0.25 6.33
C ILE A 96 6.40 0.74 6.95
N LYS A 97 7.42 0.25 7.68
CA LYS A 97 8.45 1.10 8.26
C LYS A 97 9.28 1.79 7.17
N ALA A 98 9.75 1.03 6.17
CA ALA A 98 10.55 1.58 5.07
C ALA A 98 9.79 2.65 4.25
N LEU A 99 8.47 2.48 4.10
CA LEU A 99 7.58 3.41 3.41
C LEU A 99 7.09 4.57 4.30
N ASN A 100 7.60 4.69 5.54
CA ASN A 100 7.23 5.71 6.53
C ASN A 100 5.72 5.71 6.87
N MET A 101 5.08 4.54 6.93
CA MET A 101 3.65 4.37 7.24
C MET A 101 3.40 3.85 8.66
N GLN A 102 4.40 3.96 9.55
CA GLN A 102 4.37 3.32 10.87
C GLN A 102 3.27 3.86 11.79
N GLU A 103 2.97 5.15 11.74
CA GLU A 103 1.92 5.77 12.56
C GLU A 103 0.53 5.24 12.20
N GLN A 104 0.24 5.11 10.89
CA GLN A 104 -1.01 4.53 10.40
C GLN A 104 -1.16 3.08 10.85
N TYR A 105 -0.06 2.31 10.82
CA TYR A 105 -0.07 0.93 11.29
C TYR A 105 -0.27 0.80 12.81
N LYS A 106 0.31 1.71 13.61
CA LYS A 106 0.00 1.81 15.04
C LYS A 106 -1.48 2.09 15.26
N ALA A 107 -2.06 3.07 14.58
CA ALA A 107 -3.47 3.43 14.71
C ALA A 107 -4.42 2.25 14.37
N VAL A 108 -4.15 1.53 13.27
CA VAL A 108 -4.93 0.32 12.90
C VAL A 108 -4.78 -0.78 13.95
N THR A 109 -3.57 -0.95 14.49
CA THR A 109 -3.30 -1.99 15.50
C THR A 109 -4.01 -1.70 16.81
N GLU A 110 -3.97 -0.46 17.30
CA GLU A 110 -4.62 -0.04 18.54
C GLU A 110 -6.15 -0.12 18.44
N ARG A 111 -6.76 0.37 17.35
CA ARG A 111 -8.20 0.22 17.12
C ARG A 111 -8.64 -1.24 17.17
N ALA A 112 -7.86 -2.13 16.59
CA ALA A 112 -8.18 -3.55 16.58
C ALA A 112 -7.80 -4.28 17.88
N LYS A 113 -7.07 -3.66 18.82
CA LYS A 113 -6.97 -4.12 20.22
C LYS A 113 -8.20 -3.68 21.01
N GLN A 114 -8.59 -2.41 20.89
CA GLN A 114 -9.79 -1.86 21.53
C GLN A 114 -11.05 -2.64 21.11
N ALA A 115 -11.20 -2.95 19.82
CA ALA A 115 -12.33 -3.75 19.33
C ALA A 115 -12.38 -5.17 19.91
N LYS A 116 -11.21 -5.79 20.17
CA LYS A 116 -11.15 -7.10 20.85
C LYS A 116 -11.56 -6.99 22.31
N GLN A 117 -11.01 -6.02 23.03
CA GLN A 117 -11.36 -5.76 24.43
C GLN A 117 -12.85 -5.46 24.58
N PHE A 118 -13.43 -4.66 23.69
CA PHE A 118 -14.87 -4.40 23.68
C PHE A 118 -15.68 -5.69 23.43
N LYS A 119 -15.29 -6.51 22.46
CA LYS A 119 -15.97 -7.78 22.19
C LYS A 119 -15.90 -8.76 23.37
N GLU A 120 -14.76 -8.82 24.07
CA GLU A 120 -14.58 -9.67 25.25
C GLU A 120 -15.42 -9.15 26.43
N ASN A 121 -15.47 -7.83 26.65
CA ASN A 121 -16.23 -7.23 27.75
C ASN A 121 -17.75 -7.29 27.55
N PHE A 122 -18.24 -7.31 26.30
CA PHE A 122 -19.67 -7.32 25.97
C PHE A 122 -20.17 -8.67 25.44
N GLY A 123 -19.30 -9.67 25.27
CA GLY A 123 -19.67 -11.02 24.83
C GLY A 123 -20.44 -11.84 25.87
N GLY A 124 -20.63 -11.32 27.08
CA GLY A 124 -21.40 -11.94 28.17
C GLY A 124 -22.89 -11.61 28.18
N PHE A 125 -23.38 -10.75 27.27
CA PHE A 125 -24.82 -10.49 27.14
C PHE A 125 -25.43 -11.46 26.13
N ALA A 126 -26.11 -12.49 26.63
CA ALA A 126 -27.04 -13.28 25.83
C ALA A 126 -28.32 -12.45 25.61
N PHE A 127 -28.68 -12.23 24.35
CA PHE A 127 -30.00 -11.73 23.95
C PHE A 127 -30.98 -12.90 23.84
#